data_AF-A0A1M2USN9-F1
#
_entry.id   AF-A0A1M2USN9-F1
#
_cell.length_a   1.000
_cell.length_b   1.000
_cell.length_c   1.000
_cell.angle_alpha   90.00
_cell.angle_beta   90.00
_cell.angle_gamma   90.00
#
_symmetry.space_group_name_H-M   'P 1'
#
loop_
_entity.id
_entity.type
_entity.pdbx_description
1 polymer ?
#
loop_
_entity_poly.entity_id
_entity_poly.type
_entity_poly.pdbx_seq_one_letter_code
_entity_poly.pdbx_strand_id
1 'polypeptide(L)'
;MPSRSDGEQKNATPVSFFQKLASGVPGILFTYWLSPDGQSHRYPYVSDQVQDLFGVEPARLKEDAGAVFSVIHPEDATGVAESIVHSAQTLEPWCYRARLKLMDGQYQWFEAHSVPERQPDGSTIWYGQFHNIQHYKELEQTLRDSEAEFQFQAGFQKLIARLSGEFIQLGFGSIDECIDELLRSIGGFFGIDRAYVYGFSQDHLTMTNTHEWCAPGVASLMADQQGVAIQEFQWWQAQINAMKHQNQVVFIEDVNQLPPEANNERALLESQGVTSMFCVPIWIRGQVMGFFGVDSLSQRPWRQDMADLLIIVSGLLSGALERNRLEEDLLNQSIRDPLTGLHNRRYLMPRLDEVLATCSRHGERFCLAMFDIDHFKRINDNLGHLAGDQVLVRFAELLLANTRNTDVISRYGGEEFLVVFTEMADSNVQPLVERIMHAVRAEKFVIGGETFGITVSAGSVCVAELTEELACPHALIGLADQRLYQAKQAGRDCLVDASGLSHI
;
A
#
# COMPACT_ATOMS: atom_id res chain seq x y z
N MET A 1 -57.80 -30.63 84.12
CA MET A 1 -56.53 -29.94 84.45
C MET A 1 -55.42 -30.65 83.71
N PRO A 2 -54.55 -30.00 82.92
CA PRO A 2 -54.66 -28.80 82.07
C PRO A 2 -54.18 -29.16 80.62
N SER A 3 -54.04 -28.35 79.58
CA SER A 3 -54.30 -26.95 79.23
C SER A 3 -54.30 -26.88 77.70
N ARG A 4 -55.30 -26.19 77.14
CA ARG A 4 -55.26 -25.66 75.78
C ARG A 4 -54.03 -24.77 75.59
N SER A 5 -53.29 -24.97 74.51
CA SER A 5 -52.54 -23.89 73.86
C SER A 5 -53.04 -23.83 72.42
N ASP A 6 -54.13 -23.08 72.24
CA ASP A 6 -54.57 -22.56 70.94
C ASP A 6 -53.44 -21.66 70.42
N GLY A 7 -52.59 -22.24 69.58
CA GLY A 7 -51.66 -21.48 68.76
C GLY A 7 -52.43 -20.93 67.57
N GLU A 8 -52.79 -19.66 67.64
CA GLU A 8 -53.37 -18.88 66.55
C GLU A 8 -52.51 -18.99 65.29
N GLN A 9 -52.88 -19.89 64.38
CA GLN A 9 -52.38 -19.88 63.02
C GLN A 9 -53.11 -18.74 62.31
N LYS A 10 -52.56 -17.52 62.43
CA LYS A 10 -53.02 -16.33 61.72
C LYS A 10 -53.12 -16.67 60.23
N ASN A 11 -54.36 -16.75 59.74
CA ASN A 11 -54.69 -16.78 58.33
C ASN A 11 -53.90 -15.65 57.63
N ALA A 12 -52.91 -16.03 56.83
CA ALA A 12 -52.34 -15.13 55.84
C ALA A 12 -53.49 -14.75 54.90
N THR A 13 -53.99 -13.51 55.01
CA THR A 13 -54.93 -12.96 54.02
C THR A 13 -54.38 -13.19 52.61
N PRO A 14 -55.21 -13.52 51.60
CA PRO A 14 -54.75 -13.76 50.22
C PRO A 14 -53.80 -12.67 49.69
N VAL A 15 -54.00 -11.43 50.14
CA VAL A 15 -53.15 -10.26 49.87
C VAL A 15 -51.70 -10.43 50.38
N SER A 16 -51.51 -10.96 51.58
CA SER A 16 -50.17 -11.14 52.19
C SER A 16 -49.36 -12.26 51.53
N PHE A 17 -50.04 -13.24 50.93
CA PHE A 17 -49.41 -14.30 50.16
C PHE A 17 -48.94 -13.79 48.79
N PHE A 18 -49.79 -13.02 48.10
CA PHE A 18 -49.42 -12.36 46.84
C PHE A 18 -48.26 -11.38 47.00
N GLN A 19 -48.25 -10.56 48.07
CA GLN A 19 -47.13 -9.65 48.35
C GLN A 19 -45.81 -10.39 48.58
N LYS A 20 -45.84 -11.52 49.29
CA LYS A 20 -44.65 -12.36 49.49
C LYS A 20 -44.17 -12.99 48.19
N LEU A 21 -45.07 -13.49 47.34
CA LEU A 21 -44.71 -14.01 46.02
C LEU A 21 -44.11 -12.91 45.13
N ALA A 22 -44.70 -11.72 45.12
CA ALA A 22 -44.21 -10.57 44.37
C ALA A 22 -42.80 -10.14 44.81
N SER A 23 -42.51 -10.20 46.12
CA SER A 23 -41.17 -9.84 46.64
C SER A 23 -40.05 -10.79 46.21
N GLY A 24 -40.38 -12.00 45.75
CA GLY A 24 -39.40 -12.98 45.29
C GLY A 24 -39.10 -12.92 43.78
N VAL A 25 -39.82 -12.10 43.02
CA VAL A 25 -39.60 -11.93 41.58
C VAL A 25 -38.55 -10.85 41.35
N PRO A 26 -37.50 -11.10 40.54
CA PRO A 26 -36.58 -10.06 40.12
C PRO A 26 -37.31 -9.07 39.18
N GLY A 27 -37.62 -7.88 39.69
CA GLY A 27 -38.30 -6.82 38.96
C GLY A 27 -39.57 -6.31 39.66
N ILE A 28 -40.05 -5.16 39.22
CA ILE A 28 -41.26 -4.53 39.74
C ILE A 28 -42.48 -5.13 39.05
N LEU A 29 -43.33 -5.81 39.82
CA LEU A 29 -44.64 -6.24 39.37
C LEU A 29 -45.62 -5.09 39.46
N PHE A 30 -46.47 -4.94 38.45
CA PHE A 30 -47.48 -3.89 38.43
C PHE A 30 -48.78 -4.36 37.76
N THR A 31 -49.86 -3.69 38.13
CA THR A 31 -51.03 -3.54 37.27
C THR A 31 -51.16 -2.08 36.91
N TYR A 32 -51.38 -1.77 35.65
CA TYR A 32 -51.57 -0.41 35.16
C TYR A 32 -52.97 -0.30 34.59
N TRP A 33 -53.72 0.74 34.94
CA TRP A 33 -55.09 0.96 34.50
C TRP A 33 -55.16 2.27 33.72
N LEU A 34 -55.81 2.22 32.56
CA LEU A 34 -56.11 3.38 31.72
C LEU A 34 -57.61 3.47 31.49
N SER A 35 -58.16 4.64 31.76
CA SER A 35 -59.56 5.00 31.52
C SER A 35 -59.97 4.88 30.03
N PRO A 36 -61.28 4.72 29.73
CA PRO A 36 -61.77 4.59 28.35
C PRO A 36 -61.49 5.83 27.48
N ASP A 37 -61.42 7.03 28.09
CA ASP A 37 -61.11 8.28 27.40
C ASP A 37 -59.60 8.57 27.33
N GLY A 38 -58.77 7.72 27.93
CA GLY A 38 -57.32 7.85 27.98
C GLY A 38 -56.81 8.99 28.85
N GLN A 39 -57.67 9.70 29.58
CA GLN A 39 -57.30 10.91 30.35
C GLN A 39 -56.79 10.59 31.76
N SER A 40 -57.29 9.51 32.35
CA SER A 40 -56.93 9.07 33.70
C SER A 40 -56.17 7.74 33.67
N HIS A 41 -55.09 7.66 34.43
CA HIS A 41 -54.27 6.46 34.56
C HIS A 41 -53.71 6.29 35.98
N ARG A 42 -53.58 5.04 36.43
CA ARG A 42 -53.08 4.69 37.77
C ARG A 42 -52.49 3.29 37.77
N TYR A 43 -51.75 2.96 38.82
CA TYR A 43 -51.30 1.61 39.11
C TYR A 43 -52.10 1.01 40.28
N PRO A 44 -53.19 0.26 40.04
CA PRO A 44 -53.97 -0.37 41.13
C PRO A 44 -53.10 -1.25 42.05
N TYR A 45 -52.05 -1.84 41.48
CA TYR A 45 -51.02 -2.55 42.20
C TYR A 45 -49.64 -2.23 41.63
N VAL A 46 -48.64 -2.06 42.49
CA VAL A 46 -47.22 -2.00 42.16
C VAL A 46 -46.45 -2.54 43.35
N SER A 47 -45.38 -3.30 43.14
CA SER A 47 -44.55 -3.81 44.24
C SER A 47 -43.75 -2.70 44.91
N ASP A 48 -43.41 -2.89 46.19
CA ASP A 48 -42.72 -1.88 47.01
C ASP A 48 -41.32 -1.51 46.47
N GLN A 49 -40.73 -2.36 45.63
CA GLN A 49 -39.46 -2.11 44.93
C GLN A 49 -39.47 -0.82 44.09
N VAL A 50 -40.65 -0.30 43.69
CA VAL A 50 -40.77 0.99 43.00
C VAL A 50 -40.32 2.16 43.88
N GLN A 51 -40.53 2.07 45.20
CA GLN A 51 -40.09 3.07 46.16
C GLN A 51 -38.58 3.00 46.34
N ASP A 52 -38.02 1.79 46.43
CA ASP A 52 -36.59 1.59 46.62
C ASP A 52 -35.77 2.07 45.40
N LEU A 53 -36.28 1.85 44.18
CA LEU A 53 -35.56 2.20 42.95
C LEU A 53 -35.77 3.65 42.50
N PHE A 54 -36.98 4.18 42.61
CA PHE A 54 -37.34 5.50 42.04
C PHE A 54 -37.76 6.54 43.07
N GLY A 55 -37.91 6.17 44.35
CA GLY A 55 -38.38 7.08 45.40
C GLY A 55 -39.85 7.44 45.30
N VAL A 56 -40.64 6.66 44.55
CA VAL A 56 -42.07 6.91 44.37
C VAL A 56 -42.87 5.99 45.30
N GLU A 57 -43.71 6.57 46.15
CA GLU A 57 -44.56 5.80 47.06
C GLU A 57 -45.67 5.04 46.29
N PRO A 58 -45.84 3.72 46.50
CA PRO A 58 -46.88 2.92 45.84
C PRO A 58 -48.29 3.46 46.05
N ALA A 59 -48.57 4.08 47.20
CA ALA A 59 -49.86 4.65 47.52
C ALA A 59 -50.26 5.79 46.57
N ARG A 60 -49.29 6.65 46.20
CA ARG A 60 -49.49 7.75 45.24
C ARG A 60 -49.83 7.22 43.85
N LEU A 61 -49.18 6.12 43.45
CA LEU A 61 -49.40 5.50 42.15
C LEU A 61 -50.77 4.86 41.99
N LYS A 62 -51.44 4.49 43.09
CA LYS A 62 -52.84 4.02 43.05
C LYS A 62 -53.83 5.12 42.69
N GLU A 63 -53.47 6.38 42.92
CA GLU A 63 -54.31 7.53 42.61
C GLU A 63 -53.97 8.09 41.21
N ASP A 64 -52.67 8.25 40.92
CA ASP A 64 -52.17 8.83 39.67
C ASP A 64 -50.82 8.21 39.26
N ALA A 65 -50.75 7.73 38.02
CA ALA A 65 -49.52 7.16 37.45
C ALA A 65 -48.46 8.22 37.08
N GLY A 66 -48.79 9.51 37.06
CA GLY A 66 -47.90 10.58 36.59
C GLY A 66 -46.52 10.62 37.24
N ALA A 67 -46.40 10.20 38.51
CA ALA A 67 -45.11 10.16 39.20
C ALA A 67 -44.11 9.17 38.56
N VAL A 68 -44.56 8.02 38.05
CA VAL A 68 -43.69 7.06 37.32
C VAL A 68 -43.36 7.59 35.91
N PHE A 69 -44.28 8.28 35.26
CA PHE A 69 -43.98 8.89 33.95
C PHE A 69 -42.94 10.01 34.06
N SER A 70 -42.85 10.67 35.22
CA SER A 70 -41.85 11.73 35.45
C SER A 70 -40.40 11.23 35.58
N VAL A 71 -40.18 9.92 35.81
CA VAL A 71 -38.84 9.34 35.89
C VAL A 71 -38.35 8.82 34.53
N ILE A 72 -39.19 8.80 33.50
CA ILE A 72 -38.82 8.37 32.14
C ILE A 72 -37.91 9.43 31.52
N HIS A 73 -36.87 8.99 30.80
CA HIS A 73 -36.01 9.92 30.05
C HIS A 73 -36.82 10.72 29.03
N PRO A 74 -36.60 12.04 28.87
CA PRO A 74 -37.43 12.89 28.01
C PRO A 74 -37.55 12.42 26.56
N GLU A 75 -36.48 11.86 25.99
CA GLU A 75 -36.48 11.30 24.63
C GLU A 75 -37.34 10.03 24.49
N ASP A 76 -37.53 9.28 25.58
CA ASP A 76 -38.27 8.01 25.56
C ASP A 76 -39.75 8.23 25.93
N ALA A 77 -40.09 9.34 26.60
CA ALA A 77 -41.40 9.60 27.19
C ALA A 77 -42.55 9.58 26.17
N THR A 78 -42.37 10.24 25.02
CA THR A 78 -43.39 10.26 23.95
C THR A 78 -43.64 8.87 23.39
N GLY A 79 -42.57 8.12 23.08
CA GLY A 79 -42.67 6.76 22.53
C GLY A 79 -43.31 5.77 23.52
N VAL A 80 -43.02 5.91 24.82
CA VAL A 80 -43.71 5.13 25.86
C VAL A 80 -45.21 5.41 25.85
N ALA A 81 -45.62 6.68 25.86
CA ALA A 81 -47.04 7.05 25.87
C ALA A 81 -47.80 6.54 24.64
N GLU A 82 -47.22 6.74 23.45
CA GLU A 82 -47.82 6.29 22.18
C GLU A 82 -47.95 4.76 22.11
N SER A 83 -46.92 4.03 22.55
CA SER A 83 -46.94 2.56 22.55
C SER A 83 -47.98 1.96 23.50
N ILE A 84 -48.22 2.61 24.66
CA ILE A 84 -49.29 2.22 25.59
C ILE A 84 -50.66 2.43 24.96
N VAL A 85 -50.88 3.58 24.31
CA VAL A 85 -52.14 3.85 23.60
C VAL A 85 -52.37 2.84 22.48
N HIS A 86 -51.33 2.48 21.73
CA HIS A 86 -51.40 1.47 20.69
C HIS A 86 -51.81 0.10 21.26
N SER A 87 -51.11 -0.38 22.30
CA SER A 87 -51.47 -1.64 23.00
C SER A 87 -52.88 -1.59 23.57
N ALA A 88 -53.32 -0.43 24.06
CA ALA A 88 -54.69 -0.25 24.53
C ALA A 88 -55.70 -0.44 23.39
N GLN A 89 -55.40 0.00 22.17
CA GLN A 89 -56.32 -0.13 21.03
C GLN A 89 -56.34 -1.55 20.47
N THR A 90 -55.17 -2.18 20.30
CA THR A 90 -55.03 -3.49 19.65
C THR A 90 -55.22 -4.66 20.60
N LEU A 91 -55.06 -4.45 21.91
CA LEU A 91 -54.94 -5.48 22.95
C LEU A 91 -53.77 -6.44 22.73
N GLU A 92 -52.75 -6.01 22.00
CA GLU A 92 -51.49 -6.76 21.90
C GLU A 92 -50.64 -6.59 23.17
N PRO A 93 -49.88 -7.63 23.59
CA PRO A 93 -48.95 -7.53 24.70
C PRO A 93 -48.03 -6.31 24.58
N TRP A 94 -47.92 -5.52 25.63
CA TRP A 94 -47.06 -4.34 25.67
C TRP A 94 -45.68 -4.72 26.16
N CYS A 95 -44.69 -4.62 25.27
CA CYS A 95 -43.28 -4.76 25.57
C CYS A 95 -42.55 -3.49 25.15
N TYR A 96 -41.83 -2.87 26.08
CA TYR A 96 -41.11 -1.63 25.80
C TYR A 96 -39.83 -1.50 26.62
N ARG A 97 -38.81 -0.83 26.04
CA ARG A 97 -37.54 -0.52 26.71
C ARG A 97 -37.38 0.98 26.81
N ALA A 98 -37.14 1.49 28.01
CA ALA A 98 -36.96 2.92 28.26
C ALA A 98 -35.90 3.15 29.33
N ARG A 99 -35.25 4.32 29.26
CA ARG A 99 -34.36 4.79 30.32
C ARG A 99 -35.20 5.39 31.45
N LEU A 100 -35.04 4.85 32.66
CA LEU A 100 -35.69 5.37 33.87
C LEU A 100 -34.63 5.97 34.81
N LYS A 101 -34.98 7.10 35.42
CA LYS A 101 -34.12 7.83 36.37
C LYS A 101 -34.20 7.19 37.75
N LEU A 102 -33.09 6.67 38.24
CA LEU A 102 -32.95 6.16 39.60
C LEU A 102 -32.86 7.29 40.64
N MET A 103 -32.98 6.92 41.91
CA MET A 103 -32.81 7.81 43.07
C MET A 103 -31.48 8.58 43.10
N ASP A 104 -30.40 7.97 42.60
CA ASP A 104 -29.08 8.60 42.51
C ASP A 104 -28.97 9.62 41.35
N GLY A 105 -30.03 9.75 40.54
CA GLY A 105 -30.12 10.65 39.41
C GLY A 105 -29.62 10.07 38.08
N GLN A 106 -29.06 8.85 38.08
CA GLN A 106 -28.62 8.19 36.85
C GLN A 106 -29.79 7.57 36.08
N TYR A 107 -29.68 7.57 34.76
CA TYR A 107 -30.61 6.86 33.90
C TYR A 107 -30.10 5.46 33.62
N GLN A 108 -30.95 4.46 33.83
CA GLN A 108 -30.66 3.07 33.51
C GLN A 108 -31.74 2.48 32.61
N TRP A 109 -31.38 1.51 31.78
CA TRP A 109 -32.34 0.84 30.90
C TRP A 109 -33.22 -0.13 31.67
N PHE A 110 -34.52 0.00 31.51
CA PHE A 110 -35.51 -0.94 32.00
C PHE A 110 -36.31 -1.51 30.83
N GLU A 111 -36.76 -2.74 30.99
CA GLU A 111 -37.67 -3.41 30.06
C GLU A 111 -38.96 -3.77 30.78
N ALA A 112 -40.09 -3.40 30.20
CA ALA A 112 -41.41 -3.72 30.70
C ALA A 112 -42.06 -4.75 29.79
N HIS A 113 -42.71 -5.75 30.39
CA HIS A 113 -43.54 -6.75 29.71
C HIS A 113 -44.88 -6.82 30.41
N SER A 114 -45.96 -6.66 29.67
CA SER A 114 -47.31 -6.73 30.23
C SER A 114 -48.34 -7.20 29.21
N VAL A 115 -49.43 -7.76 29.71
CA VAL A 115 -50.56 -8.22 28.90
C VAL A 115 -51.76 -7.33 29.18
N PRO A 116 -52.36 -6.68 28.16
CA PRO A 116 -53.58 -5.91 28.33
C PRO A 116 -54.83 -6.80 28.44
N GLU A 117 -55.79 -6.34 29.22
CA GLU A 117 -57.12 -6.91 29.32
C GLU A 117 -58.16 -5.78 29.27
N ARG A 118 -59.13 -5.90 28.35
CA ARG A 118 -60.24 -4.97 28.28
C ARG A 118 -61.27 -5.27 29.37
N GLN A 119 -61.61 -4.25 30.16
CA GLN A 119 -62.60 -4.35 31.22
C GLN A 119 -64.03 -4.06 30.71
N PRO A 120 -65.08 -4.52 31.42
CA PRO A 120 -66.47 -4.29 31.03
C PRO A 120 -66.88 -2.81 30.93
N ASP A 121 -66.20 -1.92 31.65
CA ASP A 121 -66.44 -0.47 31.63
C ASP A 121 -65.72 0.24 30.46
N GLY A 122 -65.06 -0.51 29.57
CA GLY A 122 -64.27 0.00 28.45
C GLY A 122 -62.84 0.40 28.80
N SER A 123 -62.45 0.34 30.09
CA SER A 123 -61.08 0.61 30.52
C SER A 123 -60.14 -0.53 30.13
N THR A 124 -58.83 -0.28 30.17
CA THR A 124 -57.81 -1.30 29.91
C THR A 124 -56.93 -1.44 31.13
N ILE A 125 -56.71 -2.68 31.56
CA ILE A 125 -55.76 -3.00 32.61
C ILE A 125 -54.63 -3.85 32.04
N TRP A 126 -53.39 -3.52 32.35
CA TRP A 126 -52.21 -4.31 32.00
C TRP A 126 -51.71 -5.02 33.24
N TYR A 127 -51.41 -6.30 33.10
CA TYR A 127 -50.73 -7.09 34.13
C TYR A 127 -49.31 -7.34 33.66
N GLY A 128 -48.32 -6.88 34.42
CA GLY A 128 -46.95 -6.93 33.93
C GLY A 128 -45.88 -6.81 34.99
N GLN A 129 -44.66 -6.82 34.49
CA GLN A 129 -43.46 -6.56 35.25
C GLN A 129 -42.53 -5.66 34.47
N PHE A 130 -41.66 -4.94 35.18
CA PHE A 130 -40.50 -4.34 34.55
C PHE A 130 -39.25 -4.55 35.39
N HIS A 131 -38.12 -4.75 34.71
CA HIS A 131 -36.85 -5.11 35.32
C HIS A 131 -35.70 -4.30 34.72
N ASN A 132 -34.64 -4.13 35.50
CA ASN A 132 -33.45 -3.41 35.10
C ASN A 132 -32.61 -4.27 34.15
N ILE A 133 -32.34 -3.75 32.94
CA ILE A 133 -31.56 -4.42 31.90
C ILE A 133 -30.23 -3.70 31.61
N GLN A 134 -29.80 -2.78 32.48
CA GLN A 134 -28.56 -2.01 32.31
C GLN A 134 -27.34 -2.90 32.16
N HIS A 135 -27.20 -3.93 33.02
CA HIS A 135 -26.10 -4.88 32.95
C HIS A 135 -26.05 -5.63 31.60
N TYR A 136 -27.21 -6.00 31.04
CA TYR A 136 -27.29 -6.62 29.72
C TYR A 136 -26.88 -5.65 28.60
N LYS A 137 -27.20 -4.36 28.73
CA LYS A 137 -26.77 -3.33 27.78
C LYS A 137 -25.26 -3.10 27.81
N GLU A 138 -24.65 -3.13 28.99
CA GLU A 138 -23.20 -3.04 29.15
C GLU A 138 -22.48 -4.27 28.61
N LEU A 139 -23.00 -5.47 28.87
CA LEU A 139 -22.51 -6.72 28.29
C LEU A 139 -22.63 -6.72 26.76
N GLU A 140 -23.77 -6.30 26.22
CA GLU A 140 -24.01 -6.21 24.77
C GLU A 140 -23.01 -5.24 24.11
N GLN A 141 -22.74 -4.08 24.73
CA GLN A 141 -21.77 -3.12 24.23
C GLN A 141 -20.34 -3.67 24.31
N THR A 142 -19.96 -4.26 25.45
CA THR A 142 -18.63 -4.85 25.65
C THR A 142 -18.37 -5.99 24.65
N LEU A 143 -19.38 -6.82 24.40
CA LEU A 143 -19.30 -7.88 23.40
C LEU A 143 -19.09 -7.31 22.01
N ARG A 144 -19.87 -6.29 21.61
CA ARG A 144 -19.70 -5.63 20.30
C ARG A 144 -18.31 -5.02 20.15
N ASP A 145 -17.79 -4.35 21.17
CA ASP A 145 -16.46 -3.75 21.14
C ASP A 145 -15.37 -4.83 21.03
N SER A 146 -15.52 -5.93 21.77
CA SER A 146 -14.60 -7.08 21.70
C SER A 146 -14.67 -7.81 20.36
N GLU A 147 -15.86 -7.96 19.77
CA GLU A 147 -16.05 -8.56 18.45
C GLU A 147 -15.42 -7.70 17.35
N ALA A 148 -15.60 -6.38 17.42
CA ALA A 148 -14.96 -5.44 16.50
C ALA A 148 -13.42 -5.53 16.59
N GLU A 149 -12.87 -5.57 17.81
CA GLU A 149 -11.44 -5.71 18.02
C GLU A 149 -10.90 -7.06 17.53
N PHE A 150 -11.62 -8.15 17.80
CA PHE A 150 -11.25 -9.48 17.30
C PHE A 150 -11.28 -9.54 15.77
N GLN A 151 -12.30 -8.96 15.14
CA GLN A 151 -12.41 -8.87 13.68
C GLN A 151 -11.26 -8.06 13.09
N PHE A 152 -10.89 -6.94 13.72
CA PHE A 152 -9.73 -6.15 13.32
C PHE A 152 -8.45 -6.97 13.39
N GLN A 153 -8.16 -7.63 14.51
CA GLN A 153 -6.95 -8.45 14.68
C GLN A 153 -6.89 -9.60 13.67
N ALA A 154 -8.00 -10.28 13.42
CA ALA A 154 -8.08 -11.34 12.42
C ALA A 154 -7.84 -10.80 10.99
N GLY A 155 -8.39 -9.62 10.67
CA GLY A 155 -8.16 -8.93 9.40
C GLY A 155 -6.70 -8.52 9.23
N PHE A 156 -6.10 -7.98 10.31
CA PHE A 156 -4.70 -7.55 10.36
C PHE A 156 -3.73 -8.71 10.12
N GLN A 157 -3.94 -9.85 10.80
CA GLN A 157 -3.13 -11.06 10.60
C GLN A 157 -3.24 -11.59 9.16
N LYS A 158 -4.45 -11.59 8.58
CA LYS A 158 -4.66 -11.98 7.18
C LYS A 158 -3.95 -11.04 6.22
N LEU A 159 -3.97 -9.73 6.48
CA LEU A 159 -3.28 -8.73 5.68
C LEU A 159 -1.77 -8.99 5.68
N ILE A 160 -1.16 -9.16 6.85
CA ILE A 160 0.29 -9.48 6.97
C ILE A 160 0.63 -10.76 6.22
N ALA A 161 -0.16 -11.83 6.40
CA ALA A 161 0.10 -13.11 5.77
C ALA A 161 0.02 -13.02 4.24
N ARG A 162 -0.97 -12.29 3.72
CA ARG A 162 -1.14 -12.06 2.29
C ARG A 162 0.02 -11.24 1.72
N LEU A 163 0.33 -10.07 2.31
CA LEU A 163 1.43 -9.22 1.84
C LEU A 163 2.76 -9.98 1.87
N SER A 164 3.07 -10.69 2.95
CA SER A 164 4.29 -11.50 3.04
C SER A 164 4.33 -12.58 1.95
N GLY A 165 3.19 -13.22 1.64
CA GLY A 165 3.08 -14.23 0.59
C GLY A 165 3.35 -13.68 -0.82
N GLU A 166 2.74 -12.53 -1.16
CA GLU A 166 2.92 -11.84 -2.45
C GLU A 166 4.39 -11.40 -2.65
N PHE A 167 5.05 -10.93 -1.58
CA PHE A 167 6.46 -10.55 -1.65
C PHE A 167 7.42 -11.74 -1.72
N ILE A 168 7.07 -12.90 -1.16
CA ILE A 168 7.90 -14.12 -1.28
C ILE A 168 7.72 -14.76 -2.66
N GLN A 169 6.47 -14.88 -3.10
CA GLN A 169 6.11 -15.42 -4.41
C GLN A 169 6.02 -14.27 -5.41
N LEU A 170 7.16 -13.80 -5.94
CA LEU A 170 7.22 -12.97 -7.16
C LEU A 170 6.73 -13.76 -8.39
N GLY A 171 5.53 -14.30 -8.31
CA GLY A 171 4.86 -15.03 -9.37
C GLY A 171 3.93 -14.07 -10.11
N PHE A 172 4.35 -13.71 -11.33
CA PHE A 172 3.57 -13.14 -12.45
C PHE A 172 3.41 -11.60 -12.59
N GLY A 173 4.00 -10.76 -11.73
CA GLY A 173 3.93 -9.29 -11.87
C GLY A 173 5.28 -8.57 -11.71
N SER A 174 5.35 -7.28 -12.09
CA SER A 174 6.53 -6.43 -11.84
C SER A 174 6.64 -6.01 -10.37
N ILE A 175 7.82 -5.57 -9.92
CA ILE A 175 7.98 -5.06 -8.54
C ILE A 175 7.02 -3.89 -8.25
N ASP A 176 6.75 -3.07 -9.26
CA ASP A 176 5.97 -1.84 -9.13
C ASP A 176 4.50 -2.17 -8.87
N GLU A 177 3.97 -3.17 -9.58
CA GLU A 177 2.61 -3.70 -9.35
C GLU A 177 2.43 -4.25 -7.92
N CYS A 178 3.48 -4.87 -7.38
CA CYS A 178 3.47 -5.40 -6.01
C CYS A 178 3.46 -4.27 -4.97
N ILE A 179 4.24 -3.21 -5.20
CA ILE A 179 4.24 -2.01 -4.36
C ILE A 179 2.85 -1.35 -4.41
N ASP A 180 2.28 -1.18 -5.59
CA ASP A 180 0.95 -0.55 -5.77
C ASP A 180 -0.16 -1.31 -5.04
N GLU A 181 -0.19 -2.64 -5.12
CA GLU A 181 -1.17 -3.47 -4.40
C GLU A 181 -0.96 -3.42 -2.87
N LEU A 182 0.30 -3.36 -2.41
CA LEU A 182 0.62 -3.18 -1.00
C LEU A 182 0.09 -1.84 -0.49
N LEU A 183 0.36 -0.74 -1.21
CA LEU A 183 -0.08 0.59 -0.83
C LEU A 183 -1.61 0.65 -0.78
N ARG A 184 -2.29 0.09 -1.78
CA ARG A 184 -3.75 -0.04 -1.83
C ARG A 184 -4.30 -0.85 -0.66
N SER A 185 -3.65 -1.96 -0.33
CA SER A 185 -4.10 -2.87 0.72
C SER A 185 -3.99 -2.26 2.12
N ILE A 186 -2.87 -1.57 2.41
CA ILE A 186 -2.69 -0.83 3.66
C ILE A 186 -3.66 0.33 3.71
N GLY A 187 -3.77 1.05 2.59
CA GLY A 187 -4.73 2.11 2.33
C GLY A 187 -6.15 1.77 2.77
N GLY A 188 -6.71 0.75 2.12
CA GLY A 188 -8.06 0.28 2.35
C GLY A 188 -8.28 -0.35 3.72
N PHE A 189 -7.29 -1.05 4.29
CA PHE A 189 -7.45 -1.70 5.60
C PHE A 189 -7.52 -0.70 6.75
N PHE A 190 -6.65 0.31 6.76
CA PHE A 190 -6.62 1.31 7.83
C PHE A 190 -7.52 2.52 7.59
N GLY A 191 -8.07 2.66 6.38
CA GLY A 191 -8.82 3.85 5.98
C GLY A 191 -7.94 5.10 6.06
N ILE A 192 -6.71 5.01 5.59
CA ILE A 192 -5.82 6.16 5.42
C ILE A 192 -6.11 6.84 4.08
N ASP A 193 -5.73 8.11 3.96
CA ASP A 193 -6.07 8.92 2.80
C ASP A 193 -5.03 8.75 1.67
N ARG A 194 -3.74 8.65 2.02
CA ARG A 194 -2.67 8.28 1.07
C ARG A 194 -1.65 7.35 1.70
N ALA A 195 -1.07 6.51 0.85
CA ALA A 195 0.07 5.65 1.15
C ALA A 195 1.09 5.79 0.01
N TYR A 196 2.37 5.92 0.32
CA TYR A 196 3.38 6.25 -0.68
C TYR A 196 4.76 5.70 -0.36
N VAL A 197 5.60 5.60 -1.40
CA VAL A 197 7.03 5.30 -1.29
C VAL A 197 7.82 6.45 -1.89
N TYR A 198 8.73 7.01 -1.11
CA TYR A 198 9.70 8.00 -1.59
C TYR A 198 11.08 7.37 -1.72
N GLY A 199 11.74 7.61 -2.83
CA GLY A 199 13.15 7.28 -3.05
C GLY A 199 14.04 8.50 -2.87
N PHE A 200 15.24 8.31 -2.32
CA PHE A 200 16.28 9.33 -2.25
C PHE A 200 17.24 9.25 -3.45
N SER A 201 17.76 10.39 -3.89
CA SER A 201 18.93 10.42 -4.78
C SER A 201 20.17 9.86 -4.07
N GLN A 202 21.18 9.44 -4.86
CA GLN A 202 22.42 8.85 -4.31
C GLN A 202 23.17 9.80 -3.35
N ASP A 203 23.06 11.10 -3.57
CA ASP A 203 23.65 12.14 -2.72
C ASP A 203 22.74 12.56 -1.54
N HIS A 204 21.53 11.98 -1.43
CA HIS A 204 20.49 12.33 -0.47
C HIS A 204 20.11 13.83 -0.46
N LEU A 205 20.27 14.52 -1.59
CA LEU A 205 19.89 15.92 -1.71
C LEU A 205 18.46 16.11 -2.20
N THR A 206 17.90 15.10 -2.87
CA THR A 206 16.54 15.12 -3.40
C THR A 206 15.76 13.87 -3.02
N MET A 207 14.44 14.00 -2.96
CA MET A 207 13.52 12.89 -2.81
C MET A 207 12.46 12.90 -3.93
N THR A 208 11.99 11.73 -4.28
CA THR A 208 11.00 11.54 -5.35
C THR A 208 9.94 10.57 -4.89
N ASN A 209 8.66 10.95 -5.04
CA ASN A 209 7.54 10.05 -4.84
C ASN A 209 7.49 9.05 -6.01
N THR A 210 7.86 7.79 -5.76
CA THR A 210 7.95 6.78 -6.83
C THR A 210 6.64 6.01 -7.01
N HIS A 211 5.90 5.82 -5.92
CA HIS A 211 4.64 5.09 -5.89
C HIS A 211 3.68 5.75 -4.92
N GLU A 212 2.42 5.88 -5.31
CA GLU A 212 1.39 6.49 -4.48
C GLU A 212 0.04 5.83 -4.71
N TRP A 213 -0.63 5.48 -3.62
CA TRP A 213 -2.04 5.16 -3.60
C TRP A 213 -2.81 6.27 -2.87
N CYS A 214 -3.96 6.65 -3.43
CA CYS A 214 -4.87 7.63 -2.84
C CYS A 214 -6.27 7.02 -2.66
N ALA A 215 -6.92 7.37 -1.56
CA ALA A 215 -8.32 7.05 -1.33
C ALA A 215 -9.23 7.76 -2.36
N PRO A 216 -10.44 7.23 -2.63
CA PRO A 216 -11.38 7.87 -3.55
C PRO A 216 -11.68 9.32 -3.16
N GLY A 217 -11.46 10.26 -4.09
CA GLY A 217 -11.67 11.70 -3.88
C GLY A 217 -10.46 12.46 -3.32
N VAL A 218 -9.35 11.77 -3.02
CA VAL A 218 -8.09 12.40 -2.62
C VAL A 218 -7.23 12.69 -3.85
N ALA A 219 -6.65 13.88 -3.91
CA ALA A 219 -5.75 14.28 -4.98
C ALA A 219 -4.37 13.62 -4.83
N SER A 220 -3.86 13.09 -5.94
CA SER A 220 -2.50 12.54 -6.03
C SER A 220 -1.47 13.68 -5.99
N LEU A 221 -0.37 13.43 -5.29
CA LEU A 221 0.78 14.34 -5.19
C LEU A 221 1.97 13.84 -6.03
N MET A 222 1.92 12.61 -6.53
CA MET A 222 3.06 11.96 -7.17
C MET A 222 3.67 12.79 -8.30
N ALA A 223 2.85 13.38 -9.19
CA ALA A 223 3.36 14.18 -10.30
C ALA A 223 4.11 15.45 -9.87
N ASP A 224 3.69 16.07 -8.77
CA ASP A 224 4.25 17.33 -8.26
C ASP A 224 5.43 17.09 -7.30
N GLN A 225 5.54 15.89 -6.74
CA GLN A 225 6.56 15.50 -5.76
C GLN A 225 7.72 14.74 -6.40
N GLN A 226 8.33 15.32 -7.44
CA GLN A 226 9.45 14.75 -8.18
C GLN A 226 10.73 15.58 -7.97
N GLY A 227 11.80 14.95 -7.47
CA GLY A 227 13.10 15.63 -7.29
C GLY A 227 13.08 16.77 -6.27
N VAL A 228 12.25 16.65 -5.24
CA VAL A 228 12.06 17.67 -4.19
C VAL A 228 13.37 17.85 -3.41
N ALA A 229 13.87 19.09 -3.36
CA ALA A 229 15.12 19.41 -2.69
C ALA A 229 14.98 19.30 -1.16
N ILE A 230 15.68 18.34 -0.57
CA ILE A 230 15.65 18.08 0.89
C ILE A 230 16.23 19.26 1.67
N GLN A 231 17.16 20.01 1.07
CA GLN A 231 17.84 21.15 1.70
C GLN A 231 16.89 22.30 2.08
N GLU A 232 15.72 22.38 1.46
CA GLU A 232 14.70 23.40 1.75
C GLU A 232 13.92 23.11 3.05
N PHE A 233 14.07 21.89 3.59
CA PHE A 233 13.33 21.35 4.73
C PHE A 233 14.30 20.93 5.86
N GLN A 234 14.63 21.88 6.75
CA GLN A 234 15.62 21.69 7.81
C GLN A 234 15.23 20.62 8.83
N TRP A 235 13.96 20.60 9.24
CA TRP A 235 13.48 19.61 10.20
C TRP A 235 13.43 18.22 9.54
N TRP A 236 12.98 18.15 8.29
CA TRP A 236 12.96 16.89 7.55
C TRP A 236 14.36 16.31 7.34
N GLN A 237 15.35 17.16 7.07
CA GLN A 237 16.75 16.75 6.98
C GLN A 237 17.26 16.13 8.29
N ALA A 238 16.88 16.69 9.44
CA ALA A 238 17.20 16.12 10.74
C ALA A 238 16.54 14.74 10.93
N GLN A 239 15.28 14.59 10.52
CA GLN A 239 14.58 13.30 10.57
C GLN A 239 15.22 12.24 9.66
N ILE A 240 15.60 12.59 8.42
CA ILE A 240 16.30 11.68 7.50
C ILE A 240 17.65 11.25 8.10
N ASN A 241 18.39 12.17 8.72
CA ASN A 241 19.64 11.83 9.40
C ASN A 241 19.39 10.88 10.58
N ALA A 242 18.32 11.08 11.35
CA ALA A 242 17.93 10.18 12.43
C ALA A 242 17.51 8.79 11.90
N MET A 243 16.75 8.72 10.80
CA MET A 243 16.46 7.47 10.11
C MET A 243 17.76 6.72 9.77
N LYS A 244 18.74 7.40 9.16
CA LYS A 244 20.01 6.81 8.70
C LYS A 244 20.92 6.30 9.81
N HIS A 245 20.90 6.93 10.98
CA HIS A 245 21.88 6.64 12.03
C HIS A 245 21.28 5.97 13.27
N GLN A 246 19.98 6.12 13.49
CA GLN A 246 19.30 5.67 14.71
C GLN A 246 18.11 4.75 14.41
N ASN A 247 17.82 4.46 13.13
CA ASN A 247 16.66 3.69 12.70
C ASN A 247 15.34 4.25 13.25
N GLN A 248 15.27 5.57 13.36
CA GLN A 248 14.11 6.27 13.92
C GLN A 248 12.97 6.30 12.89
N VAL A 249 11.75 6.05 13.36
CA VAL A 249 10.52 6.28 12.60
C VAL A 249 10.07 7.73 12.77
N VAL A 250 9.45 8.31 11.75
CA VAL A 250 8.89 9.65 11.84
C VAL A 250 7.39 9.55 12.02
N PHE A 251 6.91 10.12 13.11
CA PHE A 251 5.49 10.18 13.40
C PHE A 251 5.08 11.60 13.74
N ILE A 252 4.13 12.13 12.98
CA ILE A 252 3.50 13.43 13.19
C ILE A 252 2.05 13.16 13.54
N GLU A 253 1.72 13.24 14.83
CA GLU A 253 0.35 13.08 15.32
C GLU A 253 -0.56 14.22 14.88
N ASP A 254 -0.02 15.44 14.84
CA ASP A 254 -0.74 16.66 14.47
C ASP A 254 0.25 17.65 13.85
N VAL A 255 0.04 17.98 12.57
CA VAL A 255 0.87 18.95 11.82
C VAL A 255 0.88 20.33 12.49
N ASN A 256 -0.22 20.73 13.15
CA ASN A 256 -0.28 22.01 13.85
C ASN A 256 0.66 22.09 15.06
N GLN A 257 1.02 20.92 15.62
CA GLN A 257 1.88 20.80 16.80
C GLN A 257 3.36 20.58 16.46
N LEU A 258 3.71 20.63 15.17
CA LEU A 258 5.12 20.59 14.75
C LEU A 258 5.93 21.70 15.44
N PRO A 259 7.24 21.48 15.66
CA PRO A 259 8.08 22.47 16.30
C PRO A 259 8.31 23.67 15.36
N PRO A 260 8.73 24.85 15.89
CA PRO A 260 8.92 26.06 15.10
C PRO A 260 9.97 25.93 13.99
N GLU A 261 10.99 25.09 14.17
CA GLU A 261 11.99 24.81 13.14
C GLU A 261 11.43 24.07 11.91
N ALA A 262 10.24 23.48 12.00
CA ALA A 262 9.57 22.73 10.93
C ALA A 262 8.56 23.60 10.15
N ASN A 263 8.76 24.91 10.06
CA ASN A 263 7.78 25.83 9.45
C ASN A 263 7.57 25.57 7.95
N ASN A 264 8.64 25.28 7.20
CA ASN A 264 8.54 25.00 5.76
C ASN A 264 7.81 23.68 5.52
N GLU A 265 8.11 22.67 6.33
CA GLU A 265 7.48 21.35 6.32
C GLU A 265 5.99 21.47 6.67
N ARG A 266 5.65 22.24 7.71
CA ARG A 266 4.26 22.51 8.08
C ARG A 266 3.49 23.14 6.92
N ALA A 267 4.04 24.19 6.30
CA ALA A 267 3.40 24.87 5.18
C ALA A 267 3.17 23.92 3.98
N LEU A 268 4.15 23.05 3.69
CA LEU A 268 4.01 22.03 2.65
C LEU A 268 2.90 21.02 2.99
N LEU A 269 2.93 20.44 4.18
CA LEU A 269 1.96 19.46 4.65
C LEU A 269 0.53 20.05 4.70
N GLU A 270 0.38 21.28 5.19
CA GLU A 270 -0.90 22.01 5.17
C GLU A 270 -1.41 22.26 3.75
N SER A 271 -0.53 22.65 2.81
CA SER A 271 -0.92 22.84 1.41
C SER A 271 -1.40 21.55 0.73
N GLN A 272 -0.91 20.41 1.22
CA GLN A 272 -1.31 19.07 0.79
C GLN A 272 -2.51 18.51 1.56
N GLY A 273 -3.05 19.26 2.53
CA GLY A 273 -4.16 18.88 3.39
C GLY A 273 -3.81 17.86 4.47
N VAL A 274 -2.53 17.58 4.72
CA VAL A 274 -2.09 16.59 5.70
C VAL A 274 -2.33 17.09 7.12
N THR A 275 -2.97 16.25 7.94
CA THR A 275 -3.20 16.52 9.36
C THR A 275 -2.29 15.68 10.25
N SER A 276 -2.00 14.44 9.84
CA SER A 276 -1.08 13.52 10.52
C SER A 276 -0.37 12.63 9.52
N MET A 277 0.82 12.15 9.87
CA MET A 277 1.70 11.39 8.97
C MET A 277 2.55 10.38 9.74
N PHE A 278 2.77 9.20 9.16
CA PHE A 278 3.69 8.20 9.69
C PHE A 278 4.60 7.69 8.58
N CYS A 279 5.91 7.73 8.80
CA CYS A 279 6.92 7.29 7.85
C CYS A 279 7.95 6.36 8.49
N VAL A 280 8.32 5.33 7.75
CA VAL A 280 9.30 4.32 8.13
C VAL A 280 10.41 4.25 7.08
N PRO A 281 11.69 4.18 7.49
CA PRO A 281 12.79 4.10 6.54
C PRO A 281 12.84 2.75 5.83
N ILE A 282 13.17 2.76 4.55
CA ILE A 282 13.42 1.56 3.72
C ILE A 282 14.93 1.37 3.60
N TRP A 283 15.41 0.19 3.99
CA TRP A 283 16.84 -0.12 4.08
C TRP A 283 17.27 -1.12 3.03
N ILE A 284 18.35 -0.82 2.31
CA ILE A 284 18.99 -1.76 1.38
C ILE A 284 20.49 -1.74 1.65
N ARG A 285 21.08 -2.91 1.94
CA ARG A 285 22.52 -3.08 2.26
C ARG A 285 23.08 -2.09 3.30
N GLY A 286 22.30 -1.79 4.33
CA GLY A 286 22.71 -0.88 5.41
C GLY A 286 22.67 0.61 5.05
N GLN A 287 22.05 0.97 3.92
CA GLN A 287 21.77 2.35 3.54
C GLN A 287 20.26 2.58 3.47
N VAL A 288 19.81 3.76 3.89
CA VAL A 288 18.41 4.18 3.75
C VAL A 288 18.21 4.68 2.32
N MET A 289 17.44 3.92 1.52
CA MET A 289 17.18 4.27 0.12
C MET A 289 16.00 5.22 -0.04
N GLY A 290 15.19 5.37 1.00
CA GLY A 290 13.93 6.07 0.94
C GLY A 290 13.10 5.82 2.19
N PHE A 291 11.82 6.15 2.11
CA PHE A 291 10.86 5.85 3.17
C PHE A 291 9.52 5.44 2.57
N PHE A 292 8.84 4.55 3.28
CA PHE A 292 7.43 4.25 3.07
C PHE A 292 6.64 5.08 4.08
N GLY A 293 5.55 5.70 3.64
CA GLY A 293 4.74 6.52 4.53
C GLY A 293 3.27 6.50 4.20
N VAL A 294 2.50 6.96 5.17
CA VAL A 294 1.05 7.09 5.12
C VAL A 294 0.67 8.42 5.72
N ASP A 295 -0.34 9.08 5.15
CA ASP A 295 -0.89 10.31 5.71
C ASP A 295 -2.41 10.24 5.87
N SER A 296 -2.92 11.11 6.73
CA SER A 296 -4.35 11.35 6.85
C SER A 296 -4.67 12.82 6.76
N LEU A 297 -5.75 13.13 6.06
CA LEU A 297 -6.29 14.47 5.86
C LEU A 297 -7.32 14.85 6.92
N SER A 298 -7.62 13.94 7.85
CA SER A 298 -8.52 14.15 8.97
C SER A 298 -7.89 13.74 10.29
N GLN A 299 -8.26 14.42 11.38
CA GLN A 299 -7.79 14.03 12.71
C GLN A 299 -8.35 12.66 13.08
N ARG A 300 -7.45 11.75 13.43
CA ARG A 300 -7.78 10.38 13.84
C ARG A 300 -6.84 9.88 14.94
N PRO A 301 -7.31 8.96 15.80
CA PRO A 301 -6.41 8.23 16.69
C PRO A 301 -5.57 7.22 15.89
N TRP A 302 -4.28 7.17 16.19
CA TRP A 302 -3.36 6.17 15.64
C TRP A 302 -3.29 4.96 16.57
N ARG A 303 -3.45 3.75 16.00
CA ARG A 303 -3.32 2.50 16.74
C ARG A 303 -1.85 2.08 16.80
N GLN A 304 -1.43 1.53 17.93
CA GLN A 304 -0.07 1.00 18.09
C GLN A 304 0.23 -0.14 17.10
N ASP A 305 -0.73 -1.04 16.87
CA ASP A 305 -0.60 -2.15 15.91
C ASP A 305 -0.33 -1.67 14.47
N MET A 306 -0.77 -0.45 14.12
CA MET A 306 -0.50 0.11 12.81
C MET A 306 0.98 0.45 12.65
N ALA A 307 1.61 1.04 13.67
CA ALA A 307 3.05 1.32 13.64
C ALA A 307 3.86 0.03 13.45
N ASP A 308 3.51 -1.04 14.17
CA ASP A 308 4.15 -2.34 14.04
C ASP A 308 3.99 -2.91 12.62
N LEU A 309 2.82 -2.79 12.01
CA LEU A 309 2.62 -3.21 10.62
C LEU A 309 3.43 -2.39 9.64
N LEU A 310 3.44 -1.06 9.75
CA LEU A 310 4.21 -0.21 8.85
C LEU A 310 5.71 -0.57 8.91
N ILE A 311 6.24 -0.90 10.09
CA ILE A 311 7.61 -1.40 10.26
C ILE A 311 7.80 -2.76 9.56
N ILE A 312 6.90 -3.72 9.75
CA ILE A 312 6.96 -5.03 9.07
C ILE A 312 6.92 -4.86 7.55
N VAL A 313 6.01 -4.02 7.07
CA VAL A 313 5.85 -3.67 5.65
C VAL A 313 7.12 -3.05 5.09
N SER A 314 7.76 -2.14 5.83
CA SER A 314 9.06 -1.59 5.42
C SER A 314 10.11 -2.69 5.25
N GLY A 315 10.14 -3.67 6.15
CA GLY A 315 11.01 -4.85 6.03
C GLY A 315 10.72 -5.67 4.77
N LEU A 316 9.44 -5.88 4.44
CA LEU A 316 9.03 -6.56 3.20
C LEU A 316 9.46 -5.79 1.95
N LEU A 317 9.18 -4.48 1.90
CA LEU A 317 9.60 -3.59 0.81
C LEU A 317 11.12 -3.59 0.63
N SER A 318 11.86 -3.49 1.74
CA SER A 318 13.32 -3.53 1.77
C SER A 318 13.86 -4.80 1.11
N GLY A 319 13.37 -5.98 1.52
CA GLY A 319 13.79 -7.26 0.95
C GLY A 319 13.41 -7.43 -0.52
N ALA A 320 12.25 -6.91 -0.92
CA ALA A 320 11.76 -7.00 -2.29
C ALA A 320 12.57 -6.14 -3.25
N LEU A 321 12.83 -4.89 -2.88
CA LEU A 321 13.62 -3.94 -3.66
C LEU A 321 15.08 -4.41 -3.75
N GLU A 322 15.64 -4.97 -2.67
CA GLU A 322 16.98 -5.57 -2.71
C GLU A 322 17.04 -6.76 -3.68
N ARG A 323 16.06 -7.65 -3.63
CA ARG A 323 16.00 -8.80 -4.55
C ARG A 323 15.85 -8.35 -6.00
N ASN A 324 14.94 -7.42 -6.29
CA ASN A 324 14.77 -6.92 -7.65
C ASN A 324 16.07 -6.29 -8.18
N ARG A 325 16.76 -5.50 -7.35
CA ARG A 325 18.06 -4.93 -7.72
C ARG A 325 19.13 -6.01 -7.93
N LEU A 326 19.15 -7.05 -7.11
CA LEU A 326 20.06 -8.19 -7.29
C LEU A 326 19.77 -8.94 -8.59
N GLU A 327 18.50 -9.14 -8.93
CA GLU A 327 18.08 -9.73 -10.20
C GLU A 327 18.49 -8.84 -11.38
N GLU A 328 18.30 -7.52 -11.26
CA GLU A 328 18.75 -6.54 -12.26
C GLU A 328 20.27 -6.53 -12.40
N ASP A 329 21.02 -6.57 -11.29
CA ASP A 329 22.49 -6.67 -11.28
C ASP A 329 22.96 -7.98 -11.94
N LEU A 330 22.30 -9.11 -11.64
CA LEU A 330 22.59 -10.41 -12.25
C LEU A 330 22.27 -10.42 -13.74
N LEU A 331 21.15 -9.82 -14.13
CA LEU A 331 20.78 -9.64 -15.54
C LEU A 331 21.82 -8.77 -16.24
N ASN A 332 22.18 -7.62 -15.67
CA ASN A 332 23.19 -6.70 -16.19
C ASN A 332 24.56 -7.40 -16.33
N GLN A 333 25.01 -8.16 -15.34
CA GLN A 333 26.24 -8.98 -15.44
C GLN A 333 26.14 -10.08 -16.51
N SER A 334 24.95 -10.62 -16.73
CA SER A 334 24.69 -11.65 -17.74
C SER A 334 24.65 -11.09 -19.16
N ILE A 335 24.28 -9.82 -19.35
CA ILE A 335 24.06 -9.21 -20.68
C ILE A 335 25.08 -8.13 -21.08
N ARG A 336 25.95 -7.69 -20.16
CA ARG A 336 27.03 -6.72 -20.42
C ARG A 336 28.39 -7.42 -20.45
N ASP A 337 29.34 -6.82 -21.16
CA ASP A 337 30.76 -7.19 -21.08
C ASP A 337 31.41 -6.46 -19.89
N PRO A 338 32.02 -7.18 -18.92
CA PRO A 338 32.50 -6.57 -17.67
C PRO A 338 33.68 -5.62 -17.85
N LEU A 339 34.42 -5.72 -18.96
CA LEU A 339 35.55 -4.84 -19.23
C LEU A 339 35.10 -3.53 -19.89
N THR A 340 34.29 -3.63 -20.95
CA THR A 340 33.93 -2.48 -21.80
C THR A 340 32.61 -1.81 -21.45
N GLY A 341 31.74 -2.47 -20.67
CA GLY A 341 30.39 -1.98 -20.36
C GLY A 341 29.41 -2.04 -21.54
N LEU A 342 29.85 -2.46 -22.72
CA LEU A 342 28.98 -2.72 -23.87
C LEU A 342 28.09 -3.93 -23.62
N HIS A 343 27.08 -4.12 -24.47
CA HIS A 343 26.34 -5.38 -24.46
C HIS A 343 27.25 -6.55 -24.86
N ASN A 344 26.97 -7.74 -24.34
CA ASN A 344 27.70 -8.95 -24.74
C ASN A 344 26.91 -9.73 -25.79
N ARG A 345 27.51 -10.82 -26.29
CA ARG A 345 26.88 -11.71 -27.26
C ARG A 345 25.51 -12.26 -26.80
N ARG A 346 25.31 -12.50 -25.49
CA ARG A 346 24.04 -13.03 -24.96
C ARG A 346 22.90 -12.02 -25.10
N TYR A 347 23.18 -10.73 -24.97
CA TYR A 347 22.22 -9.66 -25.25
C TYR A 347 21.95 -9.50 -26.74
N LEU A 348 23.01 -9.51 -27.54
CA LEU A 348 22.93 -9.20 -28.96
C LEU A 348 21.99 -10.15 -29.71
N MET A 349 22.09 -11.46 -29.44
CA MET A 349 21.40 -12.47 -30.26
C MET A 349 19.87 -12.31 -30.24
N PRO A 350 19.17 -12.27 -29.07
CA PRO A 350 17.73 -12.03 -29.05
C PRO A 350 17.35 -10.66 -29.62
N ARG A 351 18.17 -9.62 -29.37
CA ARG A 351 17.90 -8.28 -29.89
C ARG A 351 17.97 -8.24 -31.42
N LEU A 352 18.89 -8.99 -32.03
CA LEU A 352 19.01 -9.09 -33.47
C LEU A 352 17.82 -9.86 -34.09
N ASP A 353 17.28 -10.87 -33.39
CA ASP A 353 16.02 -11.53 -33.77
C ASP A 353 14.84 -10.55 -33.78
N GLU A 354 14.72 -9.68 -32.77
CA GLU A 354 13.68 -8.64 -32.71
C GLU A 354 13.78 -7.63 -33.84
N VAL A 355 15.00 -7.15 -34.13
CA VAL A 355 15.27 -6.19 -35.22
C VAL A 355 14.95 -6.82 -36.57
N LEU A 356 15.31 -8.08 -36.80
CA LEU A 356 14.94 -8.84 -37.99
C LEU A 356 13.42 -8.97 -38.15
N ALA A 357 12.71 -9.34 -37.08
CA ALA A 357 11.25 -9.45 -37.10
C ALA A 357 10.56 -8.11 -37.39
N THR A 358 11.11 -7.01 -36.89
CA THR A 358 10.61 -5.65 -37.11
C THR A 358 10.81 -5.22 -38.57
N CYS A 359 12.01 -5.48 -39.10
CA CYS A 359 12.35 -5.25 -40.51
C CYS A 359 11.39 -5.97 -41.47
N SER A 360 11.13 -7.25 -41.24
CA SER A 360 10.19 -8.05 -42.05
C SER A 360 8.75 -7.50 -42.02
N ARG A 361 8.31 -6.90 -40.91
CA ARG A 361 6.93 -6.39 -40.76
C ARG A 361 6.74 -4.96 -41.25
N HIS A 362 7.70 -4.08 -40.99
CA HIS A 362 7.57 -2.64 -41.22
C HIS A 362 8.34 -2.13 -42.44
N GLY A 363 9.16 -2.99 -43.07
CA GLY A 363 9.98 -2.62 -44.23
C GLY A 363 11.16 -1.70 -43.91
N GLU A 364 11.39 -1.42 -42.62
CA GLU A 364 12.56 -0.69 -42.12
C GLU A 364 13.82 -1.52 -42.35
N ARG A 365 14.93 -0.88 -42.74
CA ARG A 365 16.20 -1.57 -42.99
C ARG A 365 17.14 -1.38 -41.82
N PHE A 366 18.03 -2.36 -41.65
CA PHE A 366 19.16 -2.24 -40.74
C PHE A 366 20.40 -2.84 -41.39
N CYS A 367 21.55 -2.42 -40.87
CA CYS A 367 22.84 -2.93 -41.28
C CYS A 367 23.63 -3.35 -40.05
N LEU A 368 24.52 -4.32 -40.23
CA LEU A 368 25.39 -4.85 -39.20
C LEU A 368 26.83 -4.66 -39.65
N ALA A 369 27.70 -4.19 -38.75
CA ALA A 369 29.14 -4.17 -38.98
C ALA A 369 29.87 -4.89 -37.86
N MET A 370 30.74 -5.82 -38.23
CA MET A 370 31.69 -6.46 -37.33
C MET A 370 33.04 -5.76 -37.48
N PHE A 371 33.63 -5.38 -36.35
CA PHE A 371 34.92 -4.72 -36.23
C PHE A 371 35.89 -5.61 -35.48
N ASP A 372 37.17 -5.52 -35.81
CA ASP A 372 38.24 -6.13 -35.04
C ASP A 372 39.47 -5.22 -35.03
N ILE A 373 40.13 -5.18 -33.87
CA ILE A 373 41.31 -4.34 -33.65
C ILE A 373 42.53 -4.98 -34.30
N ASP A 374 43.08 -4.28 -35.29
CA ASP A 374 44.19 -4.80 -36.06
C ASP A 374 45.43 -4.97 -35.19
N HIS A 375 46.05 -6.14 -35.33
CA HIS A 375 47.28 -6.49 -34.61
C HIS A 375 47.15 -6.43 -33.08
N PHE A 376 45.95 -6.58 -32.51
CA PHE A 376 45.72 -6.51 -31.06
C PHE A 376 46.63 -7.45 -30.25
N LYS A 377 46.87 -8.67 -30.74
CA LYS A 377 47.83 -9.59 -30.12
C LYS A 377 49.23 -8.97 -29.95
N ARG A 378 49.74 -8.20 -30.93
CA ARG A 378 51.05 -7.52 -30.82
C ARG A 378 51.03 -6.43 -29.74
N ILE A 379 49.89 -5.78 -29.53
CA ILE A 379 49.72 -4.79 -28.45
C ILE A 379 49.85 -5.52 -27.10
N ASN A 380 49.14 -6.63 -26.92
CA ASN A 380 49.24 -7.44 -25.70
C ASN A 380 50.64 -8.00 -25.47
N ASP A 381 51.28 -8.53 -26.52
CA ASP A 381 52.61 -9.14 -26.43
C ASP A 381 53.69 -8.09 -26.08
N ASN A 382 53.56 -6.85 -26.56
CA ASN A 382 54.54 -5.79 -26.34
C ASN A 382 54.30 -4.95 -25.07
N LEU A 383 53.05 -4.61 -24.78
CA LEU A 383 52.66 -3.66 -23.72
C LEU A 383 51.93 -4.33 -22.55
N GLY A 384 51.64 -5.62 -22.65
CA GLY A 384 50.93 -6.40 -21.64
C GLY A 384 49.41 -6.32 -21.74
N HIS A 385 48.74 -7.27 -21.08
CA HIS A 385 47.28 -7.40 -21.12
C HIS A 385 46.53 -6.18 -20.59
N LEU A 386 47.05 -5.50 -19.56
CA LEU A 386 46.43 -4.27 -19.03
C LEU A 386 46.38 -3.14 -20.06
N ALA A 387 47.36 -3.08 -20.97
CA ALA A 387 47.34 -2.12 -22.07
C ALA A 387 46.31 -2.51 -23.13
N GLY A 388 46.19 -3.79 -23.46
CA GLY A 388 45.12 -4.29 -24.33
C GLY A 388 43.74 -4.00 -23.76
N ASP A 389 43.55 -4.18 -22.46
CA ASP A 389 42.28 -3.88 -21.78
C ASP A 389 41.90 -2.40 -21.91
N GLN A 390 42.85 -1.48 -21.74
CA GLN A 390 42.63 -0.04 -21.94
C GLN A 390 42.29 0.28 -23.40
N VAL A 391 42.92 -0.39 -24.37
CA VAL A 391 42.59 -0.25 -25.79
C VAL A 391 41.15 -0.69 -26.06
N LEU A 392 40.71 -1.81 -25.50
CA LEU A 392 39.33 -2.32 -25.65
C LEU A 392 38.30 -1.36 -25.05
N VAL A 393 38.55 -0.85 -23.84
CA VAL A 393 37.68 0.15 -23.20
C VAL A 393 37.58 1.41 -24.04
N ARG A 394 38.72 1.93 -24.50
CA ARG A 394 38.72 3.16 -25.28
C ARG A 394 38.07 2.98 -26.66
N PHE A 395 38.23 1.82 -27.28
CA PHE A 395 37.53 1.52 -28.53
C PHE A 395 36.01 1.45 -28.32
N ALA A 396 35.54 0.87 -27.21
CA ALA A 396 34.12 0.87 -26.85
C ALA A 396 33.54 2.29 -26.69
N GLU A 397 34.29 3.19 -26.04
CA GLU A 397 33.92 4.60 -25.92
C GLU A 397 33.82 5.30 -27.28
N LEU A 398 34.75 5.01 -28.19
CA LEU A 398 34.72 5.54 -29.55
C LEU A 398 33.52 5.03 -30.34
N LEU A 399 33.14 3.76 -30.19
CA LEU A 399 31.92 3.22 -30.79
C LEU A 399 30.70 3.98 -30.29
N LEU A 400 30.52 4.09 -28.96
CA LEU A 400 29.41 4.80 -28.34
C LEU A 400 29.31 6.26 -28.81
N ALA A 401 30.43 6.97 -28.90
CA ALA A 401 30.47 8.36 -29.34
C ALA A 401 30.12 8.55 -30.83
N ASN A 402 30.21 7.50 -31.65
CA ASN A 402 30.00 7.54 -33.09
C ASN A 402 28.73 6.79 -33.54
N THR A 403 27.85 6.41 -32.62
CA THR A 403 26.58 5.72 -32.88
C THR A 403 25.41 6.44 -32.21
N ARG A 404 24.18 6.19 -32.66
CA ARG A 404 22.95 6.73 -32.07
C ARG A 404 22.48 5.84 -30.92
N ASN A 405 21.65 6.38 -30.04
CA ASN A 405 21.04 5.62 -28.94
C ASN A 405 20.14 4.45 -29.41
N THR A 406 19.66 4.50 -30.66
CA THR A 406 18.85 3.42 -31.26
C THR A 406 19.71 2.28 -31.81
N ASP A 407 21.00 2.53 -32.07
CA ASP A 407 21.93 1.52 -32.57
C ASP A 407 22.35 0.57 -31.43
N VAL A 408 22.56 -0.71 -31.74
CA VAL A 408 22.97 -1.71 -30.74
C VAL A 408 24.46 -1.99 -30.87
N ILE A 409 25.21 -1.79 -29.78
CA ILE A 409 26.66 -2.01 -29.75
C ILE A 409 26.97 -3.15 -28.78
N SER A 410 27.77 -4.10 -29.24
CA SER A 410 28.20 -5.23 -28.41
C SER A 410 29.66 -5.60 -28.61
N ARG A 411 30.29 -6.12 -27.56
CA ARG A 411 31.55 -6.86 -27.68
C ARG A 411 31.20 -8.32 -27.93
N TYR A 412 31.48 -8.79 -29.15
CA TYR A 412 31.07 -10.11 -29.60
C TYR A 412 31.98 -11.21 -29.04
N GLY A 413 33.29 -10.95 -28.95
CA GLY A 413 34.26 -11.81 -28.28
C GLY A 413 35.68 -11.27 -28.44
N GLY A 414 36.55 -11.44 -27.43
CA GLY A 414 37.96 -11.05 -27.53
C GLY A 414 38.14 -9.57 -27.95
N GLU A 415 38.70 -9.35 -29.14
CA GLU A 415 38.92 -8.03 -29.76
C GLU A 415 37.86 -7.66 -30.83
N GLU A 416 36.79 -8.45 -30.95
CA GLU A 416 35.71 -8.32 -31.93
C GLU A 416 34.51 -7.57 -31.34
N PHE A 417 34.04 -6.56 -32.07
CA PHE A 417 32.91 -5.70 -31.71
C PHE A 417 31.89 -5.68 -32.84
N LEU A 418 30.62 -5.60 -32.49
CA LEU A 418 29.53 -5.63 -33.44
C LEU A 418 28.58 -4.46 -33.19
N VAL A 419 28.28 -3.73 -34.26
CA VAL A 419 27.32 -2.63 -34.26
C VAL A 419 26.15 -2.98 -35.19
N VAL A 420 24.93 -2.88 -34.68
CA VAL A 420 23.69 -2.97 -35.45
C VAL A 420 23.13 -1.56 -35.62
N PHE A 421 23.21 -1.03 -36.83
CA PHE A 421 22.66 0.27 -37.21
C PHE A 421 21.19 0.10 -37.58
N THR A 422 20.31 0.56 -36.70
CA THR A 422 18.86 0.42 -36.83
C THR A 422 18.27 1.62 -37.57
N GLU A 423 17.01 1.48 -38.01
CA GLU A 423 16.23 2.58 -38.62
C GLU A 423 16.97 3.27 -39.78
N MET A 424 17.55 2.45 -40.67
CA MET A 424 18.32 2.95 -41.81
C MET A 424 17.38 3.24 -42.98
N ALA A 425 17.41 4.49 -43.48
CA ALA A 425 16.59 4.93 -44.62
C ALA A 425 17.10 4.37 -45.95
N ASP A 426 18.41 4.21 -46.10
CA ASP A 426 19.05 3.51 -47.22
C ASP A 426 19.87 2.31 -46.70
N SER A 427 20.26 1.43 -47.61
CA SER A 427 21.11 0.27 -47.28
C SER A 427 22.60 0.64 -47.15
N ASN A 428 22.94 1.93 -47.13
CA ASN A 428 24.33 2.38 -47.19
C ASN A 428 24.91 2.62 -45.80
N VAL A 429 25.54 1.59 -45.24
CA VAL A 429 26.19 1.66 -43.93
C VAL A 429 27.65 2.14 -44.00
N GLN A 430 28.24 2.16 -45.20
CA GLN A 430 29.66 2.45 -45.41
C GLN A 430 30.09 3.78 -44.77
N PRO A 431 29.40 4.93 -44.95
CA PRO A 431 29.82 6.19 -44.33
C PRO A 431 29.83 6.15 -42.79
N LEU A 432 28.94 5.38 -42.16
CA LEU A 432 28.88 5.24 -40.70
C LEU A 432 30.06 4.42 -40.18
N VAL A 433 30.39 3.33 -40.88
CA VAL A 433 31.53 2.47 -40.55
C VAL A 433 32.84 3.22 -40.79
N GLU A 434 32.98 3.90 -41.93
CA GLU A 434 34.16 4.70 -42.25
C GLU A 434 34.39 5.84 -41.26
N ARG A 435 33.30 6.46 -40.74
CA ARG A 435 33.39 7.46 -39.66
C ARG A 435 33.99 6.87 -38.39
N ILE A 436 33.54 5.69 -37.98
CA ILE A 436 34.08 4.98 -36.80
C ILE A 436 35.57 4.68 -37.04
N MET A 437 35.92 4.12 -38.19
CA MET A 437 37.32 3.78 -38.52
C MET A 437 38.23 5.02 -38.54
N HIS A 438 37.77 6.14 -39.09
CA HIS A 438 38.49 7.42 -39.03
C HIS A 438 38.67 7.93 -37.59
N ALA A 439 37.64 7.83 -36.76
CA ALA A 439 37.72 8.24 -35.35
C ALA A 439 38.77 7.42 -34.59
N VAL A 440 38.82 6.11 -34.84
CA VAL A 440 39.86 5.22 -34.27
C VAL A 440 41.25 5.60 -34.75
N ARG A 441 41.42 5.83 -36.06
CA ARG A 441 42.72 6.20 -36.64
C ARG A 441 43.23 7.55 -36.12
N ALA A 442 42.32 8.48 -35.81
CA ALA A 442 42.65 9.78 -35.26
C ALA A 442 42.99 9.74 -33.76
N GLU A 443 42.52 8.71 -33.04
CA GLU A 443 42.74 8.57 -31.61
C GLU A 443 44.20 8.21 -31.30
N LYS A 444 44.77 8.90 -30.31
CA LYS A 444 46.10 8.62 -29.78
C LYS A 444 45.97 7.90 -28.44
N PHE A 445 46.35 6.63 -28.42
CA PHE A 445 46.32 5.81 -27.22
C PHE A 445 47.56 6.12 -26.38
N VAL A 446 47.35 6.63 -25.17
CA VAL A 446 48.42 6.97 -24.22
C VAL A 446 48.40 5.97 -23.07
N ILE A 447 49.27 4.98 -23.12
CA ILE A 447 49.30 3.88 -22.14
C ILE A 447 50.74 3.66 -21.67
N GLY A 448 50.95 3.63 -20.35
CA GLY A 448 52.29 3.40 -19.77
C GLY A 448 53.33 4.47 -20.11
N GLY A 449 52.92 5.65 -20.57
CA GLY A 449 53.81 6.73 -21.01
C GLY A 449 54.20 6.67 -22.49
N GLU A 450 53.76 5.66 -23.23
CA GLU A 450 53.92 5.58 -24.68
C GLU A 450 52.66 6.06 -25.41
N THR A 451 52.83 6.69 -26.57
CA THR A 451 51.73 7.13 -27.43
C THR A 451 51.79 6.36 -28.75
N PHE A 452 50.72 5.66 -29.08
CA PHE A 452 50.59 4.92 -30.33
C PHE A 452 49.18 5.05 -30.93
N GLY A 453 49.05 4.72 -32.21
CA GLY A 453 47.75 4.61 -32.88
C GLY A 453 47.40 3.15 -33.12
N ILE A 454 46.11 2.86 -33.22
CA ILE A 454 45.61 1.56 -33.66
C ILE A 454 44.78 1.74 -34.95
N THR A 455 44.59 0.65 -35.67
CA THR A 455 43.63 0.58 -36.77
C THR A 455 42.63 -0.53 -36.48
N VAL A 456 41.49 -0.47 -37.15
CA VAL A 456 40.45 -1.50 -37.07
C VAL A 456 40.09 -1.91 -38.48
N SER A 457 39.80 -3.18 -38.68
CA SER A 457 39.21 -3.69 -39.91
C SER A 457 37.73 -3.95 -39.68
N ALA A 458 36.91 -3.80 -40.73
CA ALA A 458 35.46 -3.99 -40.62
C ALA A 458 34.88 -4.81 -41.78
N GLY A 459 33.89 -5.64 -41.47
CA GLY A 459 33.02 -6.30 -42.42
C GLY A 459 31.58 -5.89 -42.18
N SER A 460 30.89 -5.35 -43.18
CA SER A 460 29.50 -4.89 -43.01
C SER A 460 28.52 -5.60 -43.94
N VAL A 461 27.28 -5.74 -43.49
CA VAL A 461 26.18 -6.42 -44.18
C VAL A 461 24.88 -5.66 -43.96
N CYS A 462 24.14 -5.40 -45.03
CA CYS A 462 22.77 -4.93 -44.96
C CYS A 462 21.79 -6.12 -44.99
N VAL A 463 20.71 -6.05 -44.22
CA VAL A 463 19.64 -7.07 -44.26
C VAL A 463 19.07 -7.27 -45.68
N ALA A 464 19.07 -6.22 -46.50
CA ALA A 464 18.60 -6.26 -47.88
C ALA A 464 19.44 -7.17 -48.81
N GLU A 465 20.61 -7.61 -48.36
CA GLU A 465 21.47 -8.53 -49.12
C GLU A 465 21.05 -10.00 -48.96
N LEU A 466 20.25 -10.32 -47.95
CA LEU A 466 19.75 -11.66 -47.69
C LEU A 466 18.29 -11.77 -48.14
N THR A 467 17.94 -12.90 -48.74
CA THR A 467 16.54 -13.25 -48.99
C THR A 467 15.84 -13.54 -47.65
N GLU A 468 14.55 -13.21 -47.53
CA GLU A 468 13.77 -13.43 -46.30
C GLU A 468 13.88 -14.87 -45.76
N GLU A 469 13.92 -15.88 -46.65
CA GLU A 469 14.06 -17.30 -46.28
C GLU A 469 15.41 -17.65 -45.61
N LEU A 470 16.44 -16.83 -45.81
CA LEU A 470 17.81 -17.04 -45.31
C LEU A 470 18.20 -16.03 -44.22
N ALA A 471 17.35 -15.04 -43.94
CA ALA A 471 17.64 -13.97 -43.00
C ALA A 471 17.48 -14.46 -41.55
N CYS A 472 18.60 -14.80 -40.90
CA CYS A 472 18.68 -15.07 -39.47
C CYS A 472 19.93 -14.40 -38.87
N PRO A 473 19.98 -14.18 -37.54
CA PRO A 473 21.12 -13.53 -36.88
C PRO A 473 22.46 -14.18 -37.24
N HIS A 474 22.50 -15.51 -37.25
CA HIS A 474 23.71 -16.27 -37.54
C HIS A 474 24.20 -16.08 -38.99
N ALA A 475 23.29 -15.95 -39.96
CA ALA A 475 23.66 -15.73 -41.35
C ALA A 475 24.24 -14.32 -41.57
N LEU A 476 23.63 -13.30 -40.96
CA LEU A 476 24.13 -11.92 -41.00
C LEU A 476 25.53 -11.80 -40.39
N ILE A 477 25.69 -12.35 -39.19
CA ILE A 477 26.97 -12.34 -38.47
C ILE A 477 28.02 -13.12 -39.25
N GLY A 478 27.68 -14.29 -39.79
CA GLY A 478 28.60 -15.12 -40.57
C GLY A 478 29.10 -14.42 -41.84
N LEU A 479 28.23 -13.68 -42.53
CA LEU A 479 28.63 -12.91 -43.71
C LEU A 479 29.50 -11.69 -43.33
N ALA A 480 29.17 -11.00 -42.23
CA ALA A 480 29.98 -9.88 -41.73
C ALA A 480 31.37 -10.35 -41.30
N ASP A 481 31.46 -11.49 -40.63
CA ASP A 481 32.72 -12.13 -40.24
C ASP A 481 33.57 -12.53 -41.46
N GLN A 482 32.95 -13.12 -42.49
CA GLN A 482 33.64 -13.42 -43.75
C GLN A 482 34.23 -12.17 -44.41
N ARG A 483 33.50 -11.06 -44.41
CA ARG A 483 33.96 -9.77 -44.97
C ARG A 483 35.07 -9.16 -44.12
N LEU A 484 34.96 -9.22 -42.80
CA LEU A 484 36.01 -8.79 -41.88
C LEU A 484 37.31 -9.60 -42.11
N TYR A 485 37.19 -10.91 -42.31
CA TYR A 485 38.32 -11.75 -42.67
C TYR A 485 38.97 -11.33 -43.99
N GLN A 486 38.17 -10.97 -45.00
CA GLN A 486 38.68 -10.42 -46.27
C GLN A 486 39.41 -9.08 -46.07
N ALA A 487 38.87 -8.18 -45.25
CA ALA A 487 39.53 -6.91 -44.89
C ALA A 487 40.91 -7.16 -44.26
N LYS A 488 40.99 -8.11 -43.32
CA LYS A 488 42.27 -8.51 -42.68
C LYS A 488 43.28 -9.08 -43.68
N GLN A 489 42.83 -9.82 -44.70
CA GLN A 489 43.70 -10.35 -45.76
C GLN A 489 44.13 -9.27 -46.77
N ALA A 490 43.29 -8.27 -47.01
CA ALA A 490 43.53 -7.19 -47.96
C ALA A 490 44.51 -6.11 -47.47
N GLY A 491 45.13 -6.31 -46.30
CA GLY A 491 46.11 -5.39 -45.74
C GLY A 491 45.67 -4.66 -44.48
N ARG A 492 44.47 -4.99 -43.95
CA ARG A 492 43.89 -4.37 -42.74
C ARG A 492 43.52 -2.90 -42.91
N ASP A 493 42.98 -2.26 -41.88
CA ASP A 493 42.58 -0.85 -41.88
C ASP A 493 41.64 -0.48 -43.04
N CYS A 494 40.69 -1.37 -43.33
CA CYS A 494 39.75 -1.26 -44.43
C CYS A 494 38.39 -1.88 -44.10
N LEU A 495 37.39 -1.50 -44.90
CA LEU A 495 36.04 -2.03 -44.85
C LEU A 495 35.80 -2.93 -46.06
N VAL A 496 35.16 -4.08 -45.84
CA VAL A 496 34.57 -4.87 -46.92
C VAL A 496 33.05 -4.93 -46.75
N ASP A 497 32.33 -4.60 -47.81
CA ASP A 497 30.87 -4.67 -47.89
C ASP A 497 30.40 -5.36 -49.19
N ALA A 498 29.14 -5.17 -49.59
CA ALA A 498 28.59 -5.74 -50.81
C ALA A 498 29.24 -5.21 -52.11
N SER A 499 29.77 -3.99 -52.08
CA SER A 499 30.40 -3.32 -53.22
C SER A 499 31.86 -3.73 -53.42
N GLY A 500 32.49 -4.30 -52.40
CA GLY A 500 33.86 -4.80 -52.42
C GLY A 500 34.71 -4.18 -51.32
N LEU A 501 36.02 -4.06 -51.59
CA LEU A 501 37.00 -3.51 -50.67
C LEU A 501 37.02 -1.97 -50.76
N SER A 502 36.78 -1.30 -49.63
CA SER A 502 37.00 0.14 -49.47
C SER A 502 38.25 0.37 -48.62
N HIS A 503 39.28 0.99 -49.20
CA HIS A 503 40.41 1.52 -48.44
C HIS A 503 40.08 2.92 -47.97
N ILE A 504 40.31 3.15 -46.67
CA ILE A 504 40.06 4.41 -45.98
C ILE A 504 41.33 5.24 -45.92
#